data_AF-A0A3A3ENW7-F1
#
_entry.id   AF-A0A3A3ENW7-F1
#
_cell.length_a   1.000
_cell.length_b   1.000
_cell.length_c   1.000
_cell.angle_alpha   90.00
_cell.angle_beta   90.00
_cell.angle_gamma   90.00
#
_symmetry.space_group_name_H-M   'P 1'
#
loop_
_entity.id
_entity.type
_entity.pdbx_description
1 polymer ?
#
loop_
_entity_poly.entity_id
_entity_poly.type
_entity_poly.pdbx_seq_one_letter_code
_entity_poly.pdbx_strand_id
1 'polypeptide(L)'
;MKNKKLANLLAFKANLFEVFVIAVLVSLGVNILASGFLAYLDLDSTQSLIIGGLLVVIGLLILLRNLQPENSGMYEFNGVICTDRDSSELISIQNYKVTEELKRAITALCTENKAFQKIWSESPIGLGMSFENGRAISKRPKSNAILLEAIEYFTLNQLSLHLSSHFNNNSSVSNDELVTIERKNIPQVLLDNRFLDLFSRPMEEREHFIEHGGDSKDGKVVYAFGKGGAMFNHFEMVLPKGSSISRDKDSSLVIKTPRFELKIKPSFIGVNANLPRNFEQLYMGKDLMSVSTFHIGLSLTVDFYAKSLFSVQGWDYYWWLDSFLNRIENEFSINKFLTKISWEQNAAMMLMAENRRTKQEADLKNREEKG
;
A
#
# COMPACT_ATOMS: atom_id res chain seq x y z
N MET A 1 -10.90 -10.21 7.74
CA MET A 1 -9.80 -10.86 6.99
C MET A 1 -8.53 -10.75 7.81
N LYS A 2 -7.72 -11.82 7.93
CA LYS A 2 -6.46 -11.79 8.69
C LYS A 2 -5.33 -11.28 7.79
N ASN A 3 -4.51 -10.36 8.27
CA ASN A 3 -3.30 -9.88 7.59
C ASN A 3 -2.30 -11.05 7.48
N LYS A 4 -2.08 -11.58 6.26
CA LYS A 4 -1.25 -12.78 6.04
C LYS A 4 0.11 -12.44 5.46
N LYS A 5 1.09 -12.33 6.34
CA LYS A 5 2.50 -12.15 5.97
C LYS A 5 3.04 -13.37 5.22
N LEU A 6 4.03 -13.15 4.35
CA LEU A 6 4.80 -14.21 3.69
C LEU A 6 5.39 -15.19 4.72
N ALA A 7 5.85 -14.68 5.86
CA ALA A 7 6.32 -15.51 6.98
C ALA A 7 5.27 -16.54 7.44
N ASN A 8 3.98 -16.17 7.49
CA ASN A 8 2.90 -17.07 7.90
C ASN A 8 2.65 -18.17 6.85
N LEU A 9 2.83 -17.85 5.57
CA LEU A 9 2.73 -18.81 4.48
C LEU A 9 3.89 -19.82 4.50
N LEU A 10 5.11 -19.35 4.78
CA LEU A 10 6.27 -20.24 4.94
C LEU A 10 6.12 -21.15 6.17
N ALA A 11 5.61 -20.64 7.29
CA ALA A 11 5.30 -21.44 8.47
C ALA A 11 4.21 -22.50 8.19
N PHE A 12 3.15 -22.12 7.46
CA PHE A 12 2.12 -23.07 7.02
C PHE A 12 2.71 -24.19 6.16
N LYS A 13 3.68 -23.89 5.30
CA LYS A 13 4.36 -24.89 4.48
C LYS A 13 5.15 -25.91 5.29
N ALA A 14 5.88 -25.46 6.32
CA ALA A 14 6.60 -26.36 7.22
C ALA A 14 5.62 -27.35 7.90
N ASN A 15 4.49 -26.84 8.38
CA ASN A 15 3.44 -27.65 8.99
C ASN A 15 2.79 -28.61 7.99
N LEU A 16 2.60 -28.21 6.71
CA LEU A 16 2.06 -29.11 5.68
C LEU A 16 2.98 -30.29 5.40
N PHE A 17 4.29 -30.06 5.35
CA PHE A 17 5.25 -31.14 5.16
C PHE A 17 5.21 -32.12 6.34
N GLU A 18 5.15 -31.60 7.56
CA GLU A 18 5.01 -32.43 8.78
C GLU A 18 3.71 -33.24 8.77
N VAL A 19 2.57 -32.61 8.44
CA VAL A 19 1.28 -33.28 8.29
C VAL A 19 1.33 -34.36 7.21
N PHE A 20 2.00 -34.11 6.08
CA PHE A 20 2.16 -35.11 5.03
C PHE A 20 2.96 -36.31 5.52
N VAL A 21 4.07 -36.10 6.23
CA VAL A 21 4.87 -37.19 6.83
C VAL A 21 4.04 -37.99 7.84
N ILE A 22 3.30 -37.32 8.72
CA ILE A 22 2.40 -37.98 9.68
C ILE A 22 1.32 -38.79 8.94
N ALA A 23 0.72 -38.23 7.90
CA ALA A 23 -0.31 -38.91 7.11
C ALA A 23 0.23 -40.17 6.42
N VAL A 24 1.46 -40.13 5.88
CA VAL A 24 2.12 -41.31 5.30
C VAL A 24 2.37 -42.37 6.37
N LEU A 25 2.87 -41.99 7.55
CA LEU A 25 3.12 -42.92 8.65
C LEU A 25 1.83 -43.54 9.20
N VAL A 26 0.78 -42.74 9.37
CA VAL A 26 -0.55 -43.21 9.80
C VAL A 26 -1.15 -44.11 8.72
N SER A 27 -1.04 -43.75 7.44
CA SER A 27 -1.53 -44.57 6.34
C SER A 27 -0.82 -45.93 6.30
N LEU A 28 0.50 -45.97 6.45
CA LEU A 28 1.28 -47.20 6.56
C LEU A 28 0.83 -48.04 7.77
N GLY A 29 0.67 -47.42 8.94
CA GLY A 29 0.21 -48.11 10.15
C GLY A 29 -1.21 -48.68 10.02
N VAL A 30 -2.14 -47.90 9.48
CA VAL A 30 -3.51 -48.34 9.20
C VAL A 30 -3.53 -49.46 8.16
N ASN A 31 -2.68 -49.41 7.13
CA ASN A 31 -2.63 -50.44 6.11
C ASN A 31 -2.12 -51.79 6.68
N ILE A 32 -1.13 -51.74 7.58
CA ILE A 32 -0.64 -52.93 8.31
C ILE A 32 -1.77 -53.51 9.19
N LEU A 33 -2.48 -52.68 9.96
CA LEU A 33 -3.60 -53.12 10.79
C LEU A 33 -4.79 -53.65 9.96
N ALA A 34 -5.12 -52.97 8.86
CA ALA A 34 -6.21 -53.34 7.96
C ALA A 34 -5.92 -54.67 7.27
N SER A 35 -4.67 -54.96 6.90
CA SER A 35 -4.30 -56.26 6.33
C SER A 35 -4.57 -57.43 7.28
N GLY A 36 -4.38 -57.21 8.58
CA GLY A 36 -4.77 -58.18 9.62
C GLY A 36 -6.29 -58.29 9.82
N PHE A 37 -7.02 -57.19 9.67
CA PHE A 37 -8.49 -57.14 9.84
C PHE A 37 -9.26 -57.67 8.62
N LEU A 38 -8.77 -57.45 7.41
CA LEU A 38 -9.38 -57.95 6.17
C LEU A 38 -9.35 -59.48 6.11
N ALA A 39 -8.32 -60.11 6.69
CA ALA A 39 -8.24 -61.56 6.84
C ALA A 39 -9.34 -62.14 7.74
N TYR A 40 -9.98 -61.32 8.60
CA TYR A 40 -11.08 -61.72 9.47
C TYR A 40 -12.46 -61.57 8.81
N LEU A 41 -12.58 -60.78 7.75
CA LEU A 41 -13.85 -60.40 7.12
C LEU A 41 -14.19 -61.17 5.83
N ASP A 42 -13.32 -62.09 5.38
CA ASP A 42 -13.52 -62.94 4.18
C ASP A 42 -13.93 -62.15 2.91
N LEU A 43 -13.46 -60.91 2.80
CA LEU A 43 -13.74 -60.05 1.65
C LEU A 43 -12.91 -60.47 0.44
N ASP A 44 -13.54 -60.51 -0.73
CA ASP A 44 -12.85 -60.79 -1.98
C ASP A 44 -11.84 -59.67 -2.34
N SER A 45 -10.76 -60.06 -3.02
CA SER A 45 -9.64 -59.18 -3.37
C SER A 45 -10.07 -58.00 -4.26
N THR A 46 -11.12 -58.17 -5.06
CA THR A 46 -11.67 -57.11 -5.92
C THR A 46 -12.47 -56.06 -5.12
N GLN A 47 -13.25 -56.48 -4.12
CA GLN A 47 -14.08 -55.58 -3.31
C GLN A 47 -13.24 -54.71 -2.38
N SER A 48 -12.19 -55.29 -1.79
CA SER A 48 -11.22 -54.59 -0.96
C SER A 48 -10.45 -53.52 -1.75
N LEU A 49 -10.09 -53.80 -3.01
CA LEU A 49 -9.40 -52.85 -3.89
C LEU A 49 -10.30 -51.67 -4.30
N ILE A 50 -11.59 -51.92 -4.58
CA ILE A 50 -12.57 -50.87 -4.89
C ILE A 50 -12.81 -49.95 -3.69
N ILE A 51 -13.06 -50.52 -2.50
CA ILE A 51 -13.32 -49.74 -1.28
C ILE A 51 -12.09 -48.92 -0.90
N GLY A 52 -10.90 -49.52 -0.94
CA GLY A 52 -9.63 -48.82 -0.67
C GLY A 52 -9.38 -47.68 -1.65
N GLY A 53 -9.57 -47.92 -2.95
CA GLY A 53 -9.41 -46.89 -3.98
C GLY A 53 -10.39 -45.72 -3.78
N LEU A 54 -11.65 -46.01 -3.45
CA LEU A 54 -12.68 -45.00 -3.25
C LEU A 54 -12.40 -44.14 -2.01
N LEU A 55 -11.89 -44.74 -0.92
CA LEU A 55 -11.45 -44.01 0.28
C LEU A 55 -10.23 -43.11 -0.01
N VAL A 56 -9.26 -43.57 -0.82
CA VAL A 56 -8.11 -42.74 -1.23
C VAL A 56 -8.58 -41.54 -2.06
N VAL A 57 -9.47 -41.74 -3.01
CA VAL A 57 -10.01 -40.65 -3.84
C VAL A 57 -10.79 -39.64 -3.00
N ILE A 58 -11.65 -40.11 -2.08
CA ILE A 58 -12.39 -39.22 -1.17
C ILE A 58 -11.42 -38.46 -0.26
N GLY A 59 -10.41 -39.13 0.30
CA GLY A 59 -9.38 -38.50 1.11
C GLY A 59 -8.61 -37.42 0.35
N LEU A 60 -8.23 -37.69 -0.90
CA LEU A 60 -7.56 -36.74 -1.78
C LEU A 60 -8.44 -35.53 -2.08
N LEU A 61 -9.74 -35.73 -2.35
CA LEU A 61 -10.70 -34.65 -2.61
C LEU A 61 -10.93 -33.77 -1.38
N ILE A 62 -11.06 -34.36 -0.18
CA ILE A 62 -11.19 -33.62 1.07
C ILE A 62 -9.93 -32.82 1.37
N LEU A 63 -8.75 -33.42 1.16
CA LEU A 63 -7.45 -32.78 1.35
C LEU A 63 -7.26 -31.63 0.37
N LEU A 64 -7.53 -31.82 -0.94
CA LEU A 64 -7.48 -30.75 -1.94
C LEU A 64 -8.46 -29.61 -1.66
N ARG A 65 -9.67 -29.92 -1.16
CA ARG A 65 -10.66 -28.91 -0.75
C ARG A 65 -10.18 -28.11 0.48
N ASN A 66 -9.64 -28.80 1.49
CA ASN A 66 -9.17 -28.16 2.72
C ASN A 66 -7.81 -27.47 2.56
N LEU A 67 -7.04 -27.87 1.53
CA LEU A 67 -5.79 -27.25 1.12
C LEU A 67 -5.98 -25.99 0.28
N GLN A 68 -7.20 -25.57 -0.07
CA GLN A 68 -7.42 -24.22 -0.59
C GLN A 68 -7.21 -23.24 0.56
N PRO A 69 -6.00 -22.69 0.74
CA PRO A 69 -5.80 -21.71 1.77
C PRO A 69 -6.53 -20.46 1.27
N GLU A 70 -7.01 -19.60 2.17
CA GLU A 70 -7.15 -18.20 1.81
C GLU A 70 -5.75 -17.69 1.44
N ASN A 71 -5.37 -17.87 0.17
CA ASN A 71 -4.08 -17.46 -0.40
C ASN A 71 -4.02 -15.95 -0.62
N SER A 72 -5.09 -15.24 -0.26
CA SER A 72 -5.26 -13.81 -0.39
C SER A 72 -5.06 -13.13 0.97
N GLY A 73 -4.19 -12.12 1.00
CA GLY A 73 -4.06 -11.18 2.11
C GLY A 73 -4.50 -9.80 1.64
N MET A 74 -5.52 -9.22 2.29
CA MET A 74 -5.93 -7.83 2.04
C MET A 74 -5.48 -6.94 3.18
N TYR A 75 -4.78 -5.86 2.84
CA TYR A 75 -4.21 -4.89 3.76
C TYR A 75 -4.84 -3.53 3.48
N GLU A 76 -5.55 -2.99 4.46
CA GLU A 76 -6.17 -1.67 4.35
C GLU A 76 -5.40 -0.67 5.21
N PHE A 77 -4.93 0.39 4.57
CA PHE A 77 -4.25 1.50 5.21
C PHE A 77 -5.16 2.73 5.18
N ASN A 78 -5.46 3.23 6.37
CA ASN A 78 -6.29 4.42 6.56
C ASN A 78 -5.38 5.62 6.86
N GLY A 79 -5.46 6.63 6.02
CA GLY A 79 -4.72 7.87 6.14
C GLY A 79 -5.66 9.08 6.11
N VAL A 80 -5.07 10.25 6.27
CA VAL A 80 -5.80 11.52 6.20
C VAL A 80 -5.04 12.53 5.37
N ILE A 81 -5.77 13.45 4.76
CA ILE A 81 -5.22 14.66 4.15
C ILE A 81 -5.93 15.88 4.71
N CYS A 82 -5.21 16.98 4.78
CA CYS A 82 -5.74 18.26 5.22
C CYS A 82 -5.67 19.26 4.07
N THR A 83 -6.71 20.06 3.93
CA THR A 83 -6.72 21.23 3.07
C THR A 83 -7.02 22.48 3.86
N ASP A 84 -6.42 23.57 3.41
CA ASP A 84 -6.78 24.90 3.86
C ASP A 84 -8.14 25.27 3.25
N ARG A 85 -9.08 25.76 4.07
CA ARG A 85 -10.45 26.03 3.61
C ARG A 85 -10.54 27.20 2.63
N ASP A 86 -9.66 28.18 2.78
CA ASP A 86 -9.72 29.42 2.00
C ASP A 86 -9.03 29.23 0.65
N SER A 87 -7.86 28.59 0.65
CA SER A 87 -7.07 28.37 -0.57
C SER A 87 -7.35 27.04 -1.27
N SER A 88 -8.01 26.09 -0.60
CA SER A 88 -8.16 24.69 -1.05
C SER A 88 -6.83 23.96 -1.33
N GLU A 89 -5.72 24.50 -0.83
CA GLU A 89 -4.40 23.90 -0.98
C GLU A 89 -4.18 22.78 0.04
N LEU A 90 -3.39 21.77 -0.35
CA LEU A 90 -2.99 20.72 0.58
C LEU A 90 -2.06 21.26 1.67
N ILE A 91 -2.37 20.90 2.91
CA ILE A 91 -1.52 21.16 4.07
C ILE A 91 -0.68 19.91 4.32
N SER A 92 0.64 20.09 4.35
CA SER A 92 1.58 19.04 4.76
C SER A 92 1.59 18.95 6.29
N ILE A 93 1.32 17.77 6.83
CA ILE A 93 1.53 17.47 8.24
C ILE A 93 2.98 17.04 8.40
N GLN A 94 3.73 17.77 9.22
CA GLN A 94 5.15 17.53 9.41
C GLN A 94 5.40 16.08 9.88
N ASN A 95 6.40 15.42 9.30
CA ASN A 95 6.78 14.02 9.57
C ASN A 95 5.72 12.97 9.18
N TYR A 96 4.60 13.39 8.57
CA TYR A 96 3.61 12.48 8.02
C TYR A 96 3.78 12.34 6.51
N LYS A 97 4.60 11.36 6.15
CA LYS A 97 5.20 11.18 4.82
C LYS A 97 4.21 11.28 3.67
N VAL A 98 3.05 10.63 3.77
CA VAL A 98 2.04 10.65 2.72
C VAL A 98 1.56 12.06 2.40
N THR A 99 1.30 12.90 3.40
CA THR A 99 0.80 14.27 3.15
C THR A 99 1.86 15.18 2.54
N GLU A 100 3.12 15.02 2.95
CA GLU A 100 4.26 15.77 2.41
C GLU A 100 4.51 15.41 0.94
N GLU A 101 4.54 14.12 0.62
CA GLU A 101 4.78 13.64 -0.74
C GLU A 101 3.59 13.93 -1.68
N LEU A 102 2.34 13.79 -1.19
CA LEU A 102 1.16 14.15 -1.98
C LEU A 102 1.13 15.65 -2.29
N LYS A 103 1.41 16.51 -1.29
CA LYS A 103 1.51 17.96 -1.51
C LYS A 103 2.59 18.26 -2.55
N ARG A 104 3.79 17.70 -2.39
CA ARG A 104 4.90 17.92 -3.31
C ARG A 104 4.56 17.48 -4.73
N ALA A 105 4.01 16.29 -4.91
CA ALA A 105 3.63 15.74 -6.21
C ALA A 105 2.53 16.59 -6.88
N ILE A 106 1.49 16.98 -6.15
CA ILE A 106 0.39 17.79 -6.71
C ILE A 106 0.88 19.19 -7.07
N THR A 107 1.69 19.83 -6.22
CA THR A 107 2.31 21.13 -6.54
C THR A 107 3.16 21.02 -7.81
N ALA A 108 4.02 20.00 -7.92
CA ALA A 108 4.85 19.79 -9.11
C ALA A 108 4.02 19.58 -10.38
N LEU A 109 2.95 18.77 -10.31
CA LEU A 109 2.02 18.56 -11.42
C LEU A 109 1.36 19.87 -11.88
N CYS A 110 0.92 20.69 -10.92
CA CYS A 110 0.27 21.98 -11.19
C CYS A 110 1.25 23.02 -11.76
N THR A 111 2.51 23.03 -11.32
CA THR A 111 3.55 23.92 -11.87
C THR A 111 3.79 23.65 -13.35
N GLU A 112 3.78 22.39 -13.76
CA GLU A 112 4.13 21.99 -15.13
C GLU A 112 2.93 21.97 -16.08
N ASN A 113 1.71 21.87 -15.57
CA ASN A 113 0.51 21.79 -16.39
C ASN A 113 -0.61 22.70 -15.87
N LYS A 114 -0.80 23.82 -16.57
CA LYS A 114 -1.86 24.82 -16.28
C LYS A 114 -3.27 24.24 -16.32
N ALA A 115 -3.54 23.21 -17.14
CA ALA A 115 -4.84 22.58 -17.18
C ALA A 115 -5.11 21.77 -15.90
N PHE A 116 -4.10 21.07 -15.36
CA PHE A 116 -4.23 20.37 -14.09
C PHE A 116 -4.31 21.33 -12.91
N GLN A 117 -3.55 22.44 -12.94
CA GLN A 117 -3.69 23.51 -11.96
C GLN A 117 -5.13 24.04 -11.92
N LYS A 118 -5.71 24.34 -13.08
CA LYS A 118 -7.10 24.81 -13.18
C LYS A 118 -8.10 23.79 -12.63
N ILE A 119 -7.94 22.52 -12.98
CA ILE A 119 -8.81 21.45 -12.44
C ILE A 119 -8.68 21.36 -10.92
N TRP A 120 -7.46 21.45 -10.39
CA TRP A 120 -7.21 21.36 -8.96
C TRP A 120 -7.79 22.55 -8.19
N SER A 121 -7.65 23.77 -8.71
CA SER A 121 -8.13 25.00 -8.05
C SER A 121 -9.64 25.19 -8.15
N GLU A 122 -10.26 24.80 -9.28
CA GLU A 122 -11.70 25.05 -9.52
C GLU A 122 -12.61 23.90 -9.05
N SER A 123 -12.04 22.71 -8.79
CA SER A 123 -12.78 21.54 -8.34
C SER A 123 -12.38 21.21 -6.90
N PRO A 124 -13.11 21.66 -5.86
CA PRO A 124 -12.75 21.33 -4.48
C PRO A 124 -12.78 19.81 -4.27
N ILE A 125 -11.81 19.31 -3.51
CA ILE A 125 -11.79 17.90 -3.12
C ILE A 125 -12.93 17.61 -2.13
N GLY A 126 -13.46 16.39 -2.19
CA GLY A 126 -14.53 15.95 -1.28
C GLY A 126 -15.70 15.31 -1.99
N LEU A 127 -16.84 15.27 -1.30
CA LEU A 127 -18.09 14.77 -1.87
C LEU A 127 -18.81 15.90 -2.63
N GLY A 128 -18.83 15.80 -3.96
CA GLY A 128 -19.64 16.70 -4.78
C GLY A 128 -21.10 16.22 -4.83
N MET A 129 -22.03 17.15 -4.63
CA MET A 129 -23.45 16.93 -4.87
C MET A 129 -23.92 17.86 -5.99
N SER A 130 -24.61 17.30 -6.99
CA SER A 130 -25.30 18.07 -8.02
C SER A 130 -26.78 17.76 -7.98
N PHE A 131 -27.63 18.76 -8.23
CA PHE A 131 -29.07 18.56 -8.33
C PHE A 131 -29.45 18.47 -9.80
N GLU A 132 -29.87 17.29 -10.23
CA GLU A 132 -30.41 17.05 -11.58
C GLU A 132 -31.84 16.56 -11.45
N ASN A 133 -32.78 17.20 -12.15
CA ASN A 133 -34.21 16.85 -12.16
C ASN A 133 -34.82 16.69 -10.75
N GLY A 134 -34.46 17.57 -9.82
CA GLY A 134 -34.97 17.56 -8.44
C GLY A 134 -34.41 16.44 -7.54
N ARG A 135 -33.39 15.71 -8.00
CA ARG A 135 -32.69 14.68 -7.20
C ARG A 135 -31.25 15.09 -6.95
N ALA A 136 -30.78 14.91 -5.73
CA ALA A 136 -29.36 15.02 -5.40
C ALA A 136 -28.63 13.80 -5.97
N ILE A 137 -27.71 14.04 -6.91
CA ILE A 137 -26.82 13.06 -7.50
C ILE A 137 -25.43 13.31 -6.95
N SER A 138 -24.78 12.24 -6.47
CA SER A 138 -23.36 12.32 -6.11
C SER A 138 -22.52 12.44 -7.38
N LYS A 139 -21.81 13.55 -7.52
CA LYS A 139 -20.88 13.78 -8.62
C LYS A 139 -19.48 13.83 -8.04
N ARG A 140 -18.61 12.91 -8.45
CA ARG A 140 -17.22 12.93 -8.01
C ARG A 140 -16.48 14.12 -8.66
N PRO A 141 -15.90 15.04 -7.86
CA PRO A 141 -15.03 16.10 -8.35
C PRO A 141 -13.86 15.54 -9.17
N LYS A 142 -13.39 16.30 -10.18
CA LYS A 142 -12.25 15.87 -11.01
C LYS A 142 -10.94 15.87 -10.24
N SER A 143 -10.82 16.72 -9.22
CA SER A 143 -9.69 16.74 -8.28
C SER A 143 -9.56 15.45 -7.47
N ASN A 144 -10.66 14.75 -7.17
CA ASN A 144 -10.59 13.45 -6.50
C ASN A 144 -9.83 12.41 -7.35
N ALA A 145 -9.96 12.47 -8.68
CA ALA A 145 -9.18 11.59 -9.56
C ALA A 145 -7.69 11.93 -9.52
N ILE A 146 -7.33 13.23 -9.50
CA ILE A 146 -5.95 13.68 -9.33
C ILE A 146 -5.38 13.14 -8.00
N LEU A 147 -6.14 13.24 -6.92
CA LEU A 147 -5.70 12.73 -5.62
C LEU A 147 -5.50 11.20 -5.62
N LEU A 148 -6.39 10.44 -6.24
CA LEU A 148 -6.25 8.99 -6.35
C LEU A 148 -4.99 8.59 -7.14
N GLU A 149 -4.74 9.25 -8.28
CA GLU A 149 -3.54 9.04 -9.07
C GLU A 149 -2.26 9.43 -8.31
N ALA A 150 -2.31 10.49 -7.49
CA ALA A 150 -1.21 10.91 -6.63
C ALA A 150 -0.89 9.85 -5.55
N ILE A 151 -1.92 9.24 -4.94
CA ILE A 151 -1.75 8.14 -3.97
C ILE A 151 -1.18 6.89 -4.66
N GLU A 152 -1.65 6.56 -5.86
CA GLU A 152 -1.09 5.46 -6.67
C GLU A 152 0.39 5.72 -6.98
N TYR A 153 0.72 6.93 -7.45
CA TYR A 153 2.10 7.34 -7.72
C TYR A 153 2.98 7.30 -6.47
N PHE A 154 2.50 7.82 -5.34
CA PHE A 154 3.19 7.73 -4.05
C PHE A 154 3.53 6.27 -3.71
N THR A 155 2.54 5.38 -3.81
CA THR A 155 2.71 3.96 -3.47
C THR A 155 3.71 3.28 -4.40
N LEU A 156 3.61 3.53 -5.70
CA LEU A 156 4.55 3.03 -6.71
C LEU A 156 5.98 3.52 -6.47
N ASN A 157 6.14 4.79 -6.15
CA ASN A 157 7.44 5.39 -5.89
C ASN A 157 8.08 4.78 -4.62
N GLN A 158 7.30 4.63 -3.54
CA GLN A 158 7.79 3.96 -2.34
C GLN A 158 8.17 2.50 -2.61
N LEU A 159 7.41 1.81 -3.46
CA LEU A 159 7.73 0.44 -3.85
C LEU A 159 9.03 0.37 -4.67
N SER A 160 9.18 1.22 -5.68
CA SER A 160 10.41 1.29 -6.49
C SER A 160 11.64 1.55 -5.63
N LEU A 161 11.58 2.53 -4.73
CA LEU A 161 12.67 2.85 -3.80
C LEU A 161 12.97 1.69 -2.84
N HIS A 162 11.92 1.02 -2.34
CA HIS A 162 12.05 -0.12 -1.44
C HIS A 162 12.71 -1.32 -2.14
N LEU A 163 12.27 -1.65 -3.35
CA LEU A 163 12.83 -2.74 -4.15
C LEU A 163 14.29 -2.49 -4.52
N SER A 164 14.61 -1.27 -4.94
CA SER A 164 15.98 -0.87 -5.27
C SER A 164 16.89 -1.03 -4.04
N SER A 165 16.45 -0.57 -2.87
CA SER A 165 17.20 -0.76 -1.62
C SER A 165 17.31 -2.23 -1.23
N HIS A 166 16.23 -3.01 -1.37
CA HIS A 166 16.21 -4.42 -1.03
C HIS A 166 17.21 -5.24 -1.86
N PHE A 167 17.20 -5.07 -3.19
CA PHE A 167 18.06 -5.86 -4.07
C PHE A 167 19.51 -5.36 -4.10
N ASN A 168 19.76 -4.06 -3.95
CA ASN A 168 21.14 -3.54 -3.90
C ASN A 168 21.88 -3.95 -2.61
N ASN A 169 21.15 -4.15 -1.51
CA ASN A 169 21.76 -4.51 -0.22
C ASN A 169 21.82 -6.03 0.03
N ASN A 170 21.26 -6.86 -0.85
CA ASN A 170 21.15 -8.30 -0.64
C ASN A 170 22.08 -9.08 -1.58
N SER A 171 23.26 -9.43 -1.07
CA SER A 171 24.27 -10.20 -1.80
C SER A 171 23.84 -11.63 -2.16
N SER A 172 22.74 -12.14 -1.60
CA SER A 172 22.22 -13.49 -1.87
C SER A 172 21.36 -13.55 -3.13
N VAL A 173 21.02 -12.40 -3.73
CA VAL A 173 20.18 -12.29 -4.92
C VAL A 173 21.08 -12.06 -6.13
N SER A 174 20.99 -12.93 -7.14
CA SER A 174 21.70 -12.72 -8.40
C SER A 174 20.97 -11.71 -9.28
N ASN A 175 21.71 -10.79 -9.89
CA ASN A 175 21.17 -9.84 -10.85
C ASN A 175 20.59 -10.52 -12.11
N ASP A 176 21.04 -11.73 -12.45
CA ASP A 176 20.56 -12.48 -13.62
C ASP A 176 19.09 -12.95 -13.49
N GLU A 177 18.60 -13.02 -12.25
CA GLU A 177 17.23 -13.39 -11.90
C GLU A 177 16.33 -12.16 -11.65
N LEU A 178 16.84 -10.95 -11.93
CA LEU A 178 16.09 -9.71 -11.83
C LEU A 178 15.76 -9.15 -13.22
N VAL A 179 14.68 -8.39 -13.28
CA VAL A 179 14.27 -7.61 -14.44
C VAL A 179 13.99 -6.18 -14.00
N THR A 180 14.55 -5.22 -14.73
CA THR A 180 14.22 -3.80 -14.54
C THR A 180 13.07 -3.43 -15.46
N ILE A 181 11.93 -3.07 -14.86
CA ILE A 181 10.78 -2.55 -15.57
C ILE A 181 10.93 -1.04 -15.67
N GLU A 182 10.99 -0.54 -16.89
CA GLU A 182 11.11 0.88 -17.20
C GLU A 182 9.79 1.42 -17.77
N ARG A 183 9.73 2.74 -17.98
CA ARG A 183 8.62 3.44 -18.62
C ARG A 183 8.11 2.73 -19.89
N LYS A 184 9.01 2.29 -20.77
CA LYS A 184 8.67 1.61 -22.04
C LYS A 184 7.91 0.29 -21.85
N ASN A 185 8.02 -0.33 -20.68
CA ASN A 185 7.40 -1.61 -20.38
C ASN A 185 5.97 -1.48 -19.84
N ILE A 186 5.51 -0.27 -19.51
CA ILE A 186 4.21 -0.04 -18.84
C ILE A 186 3.32 1.01 -19.54
N PRO A 187 3.18 1.00 -20.88
CA PRO A 187 2.51 2.07 -21.62
C PRO A 187 1.06 2.32 -21.17
N GLN A 188 0.33 1.25 -20.86
CA GLN A 188 -1.06 1.36 -20.37
C GLN A 188 -1.16 2.03 -19.01
N VAL A 189 -0.20 1.79 -18.10
CA VAL A 189 -0.20 2.41 -16.77
C VAL A 189 0.08 3.91 -16.86
N LEU A 190 0.97 4.31 -17.78
CA LEU A 190 1.30 5.73 -18.02
C LEU A 190 0.08 6.52 -18.50
N LEU A 191 -0.70 5.97 -19.44
CA LEU A 191 -1.86 6.67 -20.01
C LEU A 191 -2.91 7.05 -18.96
N ASP A 192 -3.02 6.27 -17.89
CA ASP A 192 -4.04 6.44 -16.87
C ASP A 192 -3.56 7.18 -15.61
N ASN A 193 -2.25 7.38 -15.44
CA ASN A 193 -1.69 8.08 -14.27
C ASN A 193 -0.85 9.29 -14.71
N ARG A 194 -1.42 10.48 -14.53
CA ARG A 194 -0.82 11.74 -14.97
C ARG A 194 0.51 12.06 -14.29
N PHE A 195 0.67 11.66 -13.03
CA PHE A 195 1.90 11.89 -12.27
C PHE A 195 3.02 11.01 -12.80
N LEU A 196 2.74 9.72 -13.00
CA LEU A 196 3.72 8.78 -13.52
C LEU A 196 4.11 9.15 -14.95
N ASP A 197 3.14 9.52 -15.80
CA ASP A 197 3.41 9.97 -17.17
C ASP A 197 4.29 11.21 -17.19
N LEU A 198 3.94 12.25 -16.45
CA LEU A 198 4.67 13.51 -16.49
C LEU A 198 6.07 13.37 -15.86
N PHE A 199 6.16 12.81 -14.65
CA PHE A 199 7.40 12.83 -13.89
C PHE A 199 8.47 11.89 -14.44
N SER A 200 8.07 10.82 -15.14
CA SER A 200 9.01 9.91 -15.80
C SER A 200 9.29 10.24 -17.26
N ARG A 201 8.66 11.29 -17.81
CA ARG A 201 8.94 11.75 -19.17
C ARG A 201 10.37 12.32 -19.24
N PRO A 202 11.14 12.05 -20.31
CA PRO A 202 12.49 12.57 -20.48
C PRO A 202 12.58 14.07 -20.23
N MET A 203 13.66 14.52 -19.61
CA MET A 203 13.85 15.92 -19.22
C MET A 203 13.89 16.86 -20.44
N GLU A 204 14.41 16.37 -21.55
CA GLU A 204 14.56 17.08 -22.82
C GLU A 204 13.19 17.45 -23.42
N GLU A 205 12.14 16.71 -23.06
CA GLU A 205 10.77 16.95 -23.50
C GLU A 205 9.99 17.90 -22.56
N ARG A 206 10.63 18.46 -21.54
CA ARG A 206 9.96 19.19 -20.45
C ARG A 206 10.54 20.56 -20.25
N GLU A 207 9.72 21.59 -20.46
CA GLU A 207 10.07 23.02 -20.39
C GLU A 207 10.94 23.38 -19.16
N HIS A 208 10.59 22.88 -17.98
CA HIS A 208 11.27 23.19 -16.72
C HIS A 208 12.67 22.57 -16.57
N PHE A 209 13.06 21.69 -17.49
CA PHE A 209 14.34 20.95 -17.49
C PHE A 209 15.18 21.16 -18.76
N ILE A 210 14.70 21.88 -19.77
CA ILE A 210 15.42 22.11 -21.04
C ILE A 210 16.82 22.71 -20.83
N GLU A 211 16.96 23.60 -19.84
CA GLU A 211 18.26 24.23 -19.52
C GLU A 211 19.22 23.32 -18.74
N HIS A 212 18.75 22.18 -18.21
CA HIS A 212 19.53 21.32 -17.31
C HIS A 212 20.31 20.21 -18.02
N GLY A 213 20.15 20.04 -19.34
CA GLY A 213 20.98 19.18 -20.20
C GLY A 213 20.89 17.68 -19.87
N GLY A 214 20.63 16.87 -20.91
CA GLY A 214 20.61 15.40 -20.78
C GLY A 214 21.95 14.83 -20.29
N ASP A 215 21.83 13.72 -19.55
CA ASP A 215 22.88 12.86 -18.98
C ASP A 215 24.27 13.50 -18.78
N SER A 216 24.60 13.82 -17.52
CA SER A 216 25.98 14.10 -17.13
C SER A 216 26.87 12.92 -17.56
N LYS A 217 28.10 13.18 -18.00
CA LYS A 217 29.08 12.14 -18.34
C LYS A 217 29.36 11.16 -17.18
N ASP A 218 28.96 11.52 -15.96
CA ASP A 218 29.25 10.83 -14.71
C ASP A 218 28.10 9.97 -14.17
N GLY A 219 27.00 9.81 -14.92
CA GLY A 219 25.94 8.87 -14.55
C GLY A 219 24.55 9.26 -15.03
N LYS A 220 23.59 8.35 -14.79
CA LYS A 220 22.18 8.51 -15.14
C LYS A 220 21.45 9.31 -14.06
N VAL A 221 20.75 10.36 -14.46
CA VAL A 221 19.93 11.14 -13.53
C VAL A 221 18.68 10.34 -13.18
N VAL A 222 18.54 9.97 -11.90
CA VAL A 222 17.38 9.21 -11.39
C VAL A 222 16.30 10.09 -10.80
N TYR A 223 16.65 11.30 -10.33
CA TYR A 223 15.72 12.23 -9.71
C TYR A 223 16.25 13.66 -9.80
N ALA A 224 15.39 14.64 -10.10
CA ALA A 224 15.77 16.05 -10.15
C ALA A 224 14.59 16.99 -9.87
N PHE A 225 14.93 18.21 -9.42
CA PHE A 225 14.01 19.32 -9.29
C PHE A 225 14.30 20.39 -10.34
N GLY A 226 13.25 20.86 -11.00
CA GLY A 226 13.32 21.97 -11.94
C GLY A 226 12.83 23.28 -11.32
N LYS A 227 12.73 24.33 -12.14
CA LYS A 227 12.19 25.63 -11.72
C LYS A 227 10.75 25.47 -11.20
N GLY A 228 10.38 26.26 -10.20
CA GLY A 228 9.00 26.27 -9.65
C GLY A 228 8.55 24.99 -8.95
N GLY A 229 9.47 24.07 -8.62
CA GLY A 229 9.15 22.80 -7.96
C GLY A 229 8.74 21.68 -8.92
N ALA A 230 9.00 21.83 -10.22
CA ALA A 230 8.88 20.76 -11.21
C ALA A 230 9.68 19.51 -10.78
N MET A 231 9.17 18.32 -11.07
CA MET A 231 9.75 17.06 -10.57
C MET A 231 10.05 16.08 -11.68
N PHE A 232 11.29 15.63 -11.75
CA PHE A 232 11.67 14.49 -12.56
C PHE A 232 12.02 13.31 -11.68
N ASN A 233 11.48 12.14 -12.03
CA ASN A 233 11.77 10.87 -11.40
C ASN A 233 11.86 9.80 -12.49
N HIS A 234 13.06 9.27 -12.70
CA HIS A 234 13.29 8.22 -13.67
C HIS A 234 12.60 6.94 -13.19
N PHE A 235 11.54 6.52 -13.89
CA PHE A 235 10.79 5.34 -13.47
C PHE A 235 11.55 4.07 -13.84
N GLU A 236 12.05 3.41 -12.79
CA GLU A 236 12.58 2.07 -12.81
C GLU A 236 12.01 1.27 -11.65
N MET A 237 11.71 0.00 -11.90
CA MET A 237 11.31 -0.92 -10.85
C MET A 237 12.00 -2.27 -11.06
N VAL A 238 12.88 -2.62 -10.13
CA VAL A 238 13.60 -3.91 -10.14
C VAL A 238 12.73 -4.97 -9.49
N LEU A 239 12.42 -6.03 -10.24
CA LEU A 239 11.57 -7.14 -9.79
C LEU A 239 12.17 -8.49 -10.19
N PRO A 240 11.73 -9.60 -9.57
CA PRO A 240 12.13 -10.94 -10.00
C PRO A 240 11.73 -11.20 -11.46
N LYS A 241 12.54 -11.96 -12.20
CA LYS A 241 12.28 -12.30 -13.60
C LYS A 241 10.91 -12.95 -13.80
N GLY A 242 10.25 -12.61 -14.91
CA GLY A 242 8.87 -13.01 -15.17
C GLY A 242 7.81 -12.18 -14.45
N SER A 243 8.21 -11.08 -13.80
CA SER A 243 7.27 -10.10 -13.27
C SER A 243 6.80 -9.11 -14.33
N SER A 244 5.61 -8.55 -14.12
CA SER A 244 5.01 -7.56 -15.02
C SER A 244 4.10 -6.62 -14.26
N ILE A 245 3.92 -5.40 -14.77
CA ILE A 245 2.98 -4.42 -14.23
C ILE A 245 1.89 -4.16 -15.27
N SER A 246 0.63 -4.19 -14.85
CA SER A 246 -0.55 -3.99 -15.69
C SER A 246 -1.65 -3.27 -14.92
N ARG A 247 -2.68 -2.77 -15.62
CA ARG A 247 -3.89 -2.24 -14.99
C ARG A 247 -5.04 -3.25 -15.14
N ASP A 248 -5.85 -3.40 -14.10
CA ASP A 248 -7.05 -4.24 -14.11
C ASP A 248 -8.30 -3.42 -14.48
N LYS A 249 -9.42 -4.09 -14.77
CA LYS A 249 -10.69 -3.49 -15.20
C LYS A 249 -11.28 -2.52 -14.18
N ASP A 250 -10.99 -2.70 -12.90
CA ASP A 250 -11.44 -1.80 -11.83
C ASP A 250 -10.49 -0.62 -11.59
N SER A 251 -9.60 -0.33 -12.56
CA SER A 251 -8.59 0.71 -12.53
C SER A 251 -7.50 0.54 -11.48
N SER A 252 -7.42 -0.60 -10.81
CA SER A 252 -6.32 -0.91 -9.90
C SER A 252 -5.05 -1.27 -10.65
N LEU A 253 -3.91 -1.00 -10.03
CA LEU A 253 -2.62 -1.41 -10.54
C LEU A 253 -2.28 -2.81 -10.05
N VAL A 254 -1.79 -3.66 -10.96
CA VAL A 254 -1.48 -5.06 -10.68
C VAL A 254 -0.03 -5.35 -11.01
N ILE A 255 0.72 -5.79 -10.02
CA ILE A 255 2.09 -6.29 -10.16
C ILE A 255 2.03 -7.81 -10.06
N LYS A 256 2.22 -8.48 -11.18
CA LYS A 256 2.30 -9.94 -11.24
C LYS A 256 3.73 -10.36 -11.08
N THR A 257 3.95 -11.38 -10.29
CA THR A 257 5.25 -12.03 -10.11
C THR A 257 5.10 -13.53 -10.31
N PRO A 258 6.18 -14.32 -10.42
CA PRO A 258 6.05 -15.78 -10.49
C PRO A 258 5.37 -16.43 -9.26
N ARG A 259 5.31 -15.75 -8.10
CA ARG A 259 4.82 -16.33 -6.84
C ARG A 259 3.46 -15.80 -6.39
N PHE A 260 3.18 -14.54 -6.67
CA PHE A 260 1.96 -13.85 -6.26
C PHE A 260 1.62 -12.70 -7.19
N GLU A 261 0.38 -12.24 -7.07
CA GLU A 261 -0.13 -11.01 -7.63
C GLU A 261 -0.34 -9.98 -6.51
N LEU A 262 0.18 -8.75 -6.70
CA LEU A 262 -0.04 -7.63 -5.79
C LEU A 262 -0.93 -6.59 -6.50
N LYS A 263 -2.11 -6.37 -5.95
CA LYS A 263 -3.10 -5.40 -6.42
C LYS A 263 -3.07 -4.16 -5.53
N ILE A 264 -2.85 -2.99 -6.12
CA ILE A 264 -2.77 -1.69 -5.46
C ILE A 264 -4.01 -0.89 -5.84
N LYS A 265 -4.80 -0.48 -4.84
CA LYS A 265 -6.05 0.25 -5.04
C LYS A 265 -6.18 1.42 -4.07
N PRO A 266 -5.88 2.66 -4.51
CA PRO A 266 -6.19 3.85 -3.72
C PRO A 266 -7.71 4.04 -3.63
N SER A 267 -8.18 4.64 -2.54
CA SER A 267 -9.59 4.95 -2.34
C SER A 267 -9.78 6.34 -1.72
N PHE A 268 -10.76 7.06 -2.24
CA PHE A 268 -11.14 8.38 -1.75
C PHE A 268 -12.63 8.59 -2.04
N ILE A 269 -13.43 8.62 -0.98
CA ILE A 269 -14.87 8.83 -1.07
C ILE A 269 -15.28 10.27 -0.76
N GLY A 270 -14.33 11.11 -0.36
CA GLY A 270 -14.57 12.53 -0.09
C GLY A 270 -15.29 12.83 1.22
N VAL A 271 -15.25 11.90 2.17
CA VAL A 271 -15.80 12.11 3.53
C VAL A 271 -14.76 12.74 4.44
N ASN A 272 -15.24 13.56 5.37
CA ASN A 272 -14.38 14.19 6.37
C ASN A 272 -13.82 13.13 7.34
N ALA A 273 -12.63 13.39 7.85
CA ALA A 273 -12.03 12.66 8.96
C ALA A 273 -11.78 13.62 10.11
N ASN A 274 -11.90 13.11 11.35
CA ASN A 274 -11.60 13.89 12.53
C ASN A 274 -10.19 13.55 12.99
N LEU A 275 -9.34 14.56 13.13
CA LEU A 275 -8.09 14.41 13.86
C LEU A 275 -8.37 14.38 15.35
N PRO A 276 -7.44 13.85 16.16
CA PRO A 276 -7.53 13.95 17.60
C PRO A 276 -7.71 15.40 18.06
N ARG A 277 -8.35 15.57 19.22
CA ARG A 277 -8.65 16.90 19.76
C ARG A 277 -7.40 17.79 19.82
N ASN A 278 -7.55 19.03 19.36
CA ASN A 278 -6.51 20.08 19.34
C ASN A 278 -5.29 19.75 18.46
N PHE A 279 -5.35 18.73 17.60
CA PHE A 279 -4.23 18.38 16.73
C PHE A 279 -3.88 19.52 15.76
N GLU A 280 -4.88 20.13 15.14
CA GLU A 280 -4.71 21.24 14.21
C GLU A 280 -3.99 22.42 14.88
N GLN A 281 -4.41 22.77 16.10
CA GLN A 281 -3.87 23.93 16.82
C GLN A 281 -2.47 23.66 17.38
N LEU A 282 -2.29 22.55 18.11
CA LEU A 282 -1.06 22.27 18.84
C LEU A 282 0.04 21.66 17.95
N TYR A 283 -0.32 20.85 16.95
CA TYR A 283 0.66 20.20 16.06
C TYR A 283 0.83 20.96 14.74
N MET A 284 -0.26 21.35 14.10
CA MET A 284 -0.20 22.01 12.79
C MET A 284 -0.06 23.53 12.90
N GLY A 285 -0.27 24.13 14.08
CA GLY A 285 -0.26 25.58 14.26
C GLY A 285 -1.37 26.29 13.49
N LYS A 286 -2.50 25.61 13.26
CA LYS A 286 -3.62 26.07 12.44
C LYS A 286 -4.90 26.13 13.26
N ASP A 287 -5.77 27.08 12.95
CA ASP A 287 -7.08 27.12 13.56
C ASP A 287 -7.96 25.95 13.06
N LEU A 288 -8.76 25.37 13.95
CA LEU A 288 -9.63 24.24 13.63
C LEU A 288 -10.61 24.56 12.49
N MET A 289 -11.09 25.81 12.41
CA MET A 289 -12.04 26.23 11.38
C MET A 289 -11.36 26.54 10.04
N SER A 290 -10.03 26.72 10.03
CA SER A 290 -9.26 26.94 8.80
C SER A 290 -8.90 25.66 8.06
N VAL A 291 -9.09 24.48 8.68
CA VAL A 291 -8.69 23.19 8.13
C VAL A 291 -9.92 22.32 7.79
N SER A 292 -9.86 21.69 6.63
CA SER A 292 -10.74 20.56 6.26
C SER A 292 -9.91 19.30 6.17
N THR A 293 -10.30 18.27 6.91
CA THR A 293 -9.60 16.99 6.94
C THR A 293 -10.45 15.92 6.28
N PHE A 294 -9.87 15.14 5.37
CA PHE A 294 -10.56 14.08 4.64
C PHE A 294 -9.88 12.72 4.83
N HIS A 295 -10.68 11.66 4.80
CA HIS A 295 -10.18 10.29 4.84
C HIS A 295 -9.65 9.85 3.47
N ILE A 296 -8.43 9.33 3.43
CA ILE A 296 -7.85 8.63 2.27
C ILE A 296 -7.57 7.19 2.64
N GLY A 297 -7.74 6.28 1.67
CA GLY A 297 -7.47 4.86 1.85
C GLY A 297 -6.52 4.33 0.79
N LEU A 298 -5.82 3.27 1.17
CA LEU A 298 -5.01 2.46 0.28
C LEU A 298 -5.26 0.99 0.62
N SER A 299 -5.69 0.21 -0.36
CA SER A 299 -5.85 -1.24 -0.23
C SER A 299 -4.77 -1.94 -1.05
N LEU A 300 -4.03 -2.83 -0.39
CA LEU A 300 -3.09 -3.74 -1.02
C LEU A 300 -3.61 -5.17 -0.87
N THR A 301 -3.87 -5.84 -1.99
CA THR A 301 -4.27 -7.26 -1.99
C THR A 301 -3.15 -8.10 -2.55
N VAL A 302 -2.73 -9.14 -1.82
CA VAL A 302 -1.71 -10.09 -2.24
C VAL A 302 -2.36 -11.44 -2.45
N ASP A 303 -2.33 -11.95 -3.68
CA ASP A 303 -2.87 -13.26 -4.04
C ASP A 303 -1.73 -14.22 -4.42
N PHE A 304 -1.42 -15.17 -3.54
CA PHE A 304 -0.39 -16.18 -3.80
C PHE A 304 -0.89 -17.28 -4.74
N TYR A 305 -0.10 -17.63 -5.76
CA TYR A 305 -0.45 -18.72 -6.67
C TYR A 305 -0.29 -20.07 -5.98
N ALA A 306 -1.25 -20.98 -6.12
CA ALA A 306 -1.17 -22.31 -5.50
C ALA A 306 0.12 -23.07 -5.90
N LYS A 307 0.57 -22.93 -7.15
CA LYS A 307 1.82 -23.53 -7.65
C LYS A 307 3.08 -23.00 -6.93
N SER A 308 3.03 -21.79 -6.36
CA SER A 308 4.18 -21.20 -5.67
C SER A 308 4.44 -21.88 -4.33
N LEU A 309 3.40 -22.40 -3.67
CA LEU A 309 3.48 -23.11 -2.39
C LEU A 309 4.36 -24.37 -2.45
N PHE A 310 4.39 -25.05 -3.61
CA PHE A 310 5.18 -26.28 -3.80
C PHE A 310 6.67 -26.02 -4.03
N SER A 311 7.06 -24.82 -4.43
CA SER A 311 8.48 -24.49 -4.65
C SER A 311 9.19 -24.19 -3.33
N VAL A 312 10.32 -24.84 -3.08
CA VAL A 312 11.13 -24.64 -1.86
C VAL A 312 12.14 -23.51 -2.02
N GLN A 313 12.66 -23.29 -3.23
CA GLN A 313 13.74 -22.34 -3.48
C GLN A 313 13.24 -21.01 -4.07
N GLY A 314 14.04 -19.95 -3.88
CA GLY A 314 13.86 -18.63 -4.49
C GLY A 314 12.82 -17.73 -3.82
N TRP A 315 12.48 -17.98 -2.54
CA TRP A 315 11.55 -17.12 -1.77
C TRP A 315 12.20 -15.83 -1.27
N ASP A 316 13.51 -15.86 -1.14
CA ASP A 316 14.45 -14.79 -0.87
C ASP A 316 14.27 -13.60 -1.83
N TYR A 317 13.92 -13.84 -3.10
CA TYR A 317 13.57 -12.80 -4.09
C TYR A 317 12.25 -12.05 -3.78
N TYR A 318 11.46 -12.54 -2.83
CA TYR A 318 10.12 -12.05 -2.52
C TYR A 318 9.96 -11.56 -1.08
N TRP A 319 11.04 -11.61 -0.26
CA TRP A 319 11.04 -11.15 1.14
C TRP A 319 10.80 -9.64 1.29
N TRP A 320 10.97 -8.88 0.21
CA TRP A 320 10.62 -7.46 0.16
C TRP A 320 9.13 -7.21 0.43
N LEU A 321 8.24 -8.18 0.20
CA LEU A 321 6.80 -7.98 0.31
C LEU A 321 6.37 -7.59 1.73
N ASP A 322 6.75 -8.38 2.73
CA ASP A 322 6.37 -8.13 4.13
C ASP A 322 6.97 -6.83 4.66
N SER A 323 8.21 -6.54 4.27
CA SER A 323 8.90 -5.30 4.65
C SER A 323 8.30 -4.07 3.97
N PHE A 324 7.88 -4.20 2.71
CA PHE A 324 7.16 -3.14 1.98
C PHE A 324 5.80 -2.85 2.60
N LEU A 325 5.01 -3.88 2.90
CA LEU A 325 3.69 -3.73 3.55
C LEU A 325 3.82 -2.99 4.88
N ASN A 326 4.81 -3.37 5.70
CA ASN A 326 5.09 -2.68 6.96
C ASN A 326 5.56 -1.23 6.75
N ARG A 327 6.37 -0.97 5.72
CA ARG A 327 6.82 0.39 5.40
C ARG A 327 5.66 1.29 5.00
N ILE A 328 4.80 0.84 4.08
CA ILE A 328 3.60 1.57 3.67
C ILE A 328 2.67 1.81 4.86
N GLU A 329 2.47 0.81 5.73
CA GLU A 329 1.68 1.00 6.95
C GLU A 329 2.21 2.16 7.79
N ASN A 330 3.52 2.23 8.00
CA ASN A 330 4.16 3.26 8.83
C ASN A 330 4.15 4.66 8.17
N GLU A 331 4.19 4.73 6.84
CA GLU A 331 4.23 6.00 6.10
C GLU A 331 2.83 6.55 5.77
N PHE A 332 1.83 5.67 5.63
CA PHE A 332 0.48 6.01 5.22
C PHE A 332 -0.52 6.07 6.37
N SER A 333 -0.39 5.23 7.41
CA SER A 333 -1.40 5.13 8.46
C SER A 333 -1.38 6.31 9.42
N ILE A 334 -2.52 7.00 9.56
CA ILE A 334 -2.67 8.08 10.54
C ILE A 334 -2.46 7.59 11.97
N ASN A 335 -2.95 6.39 12.30
CA ASN A 335 -2.81 5.81 13.64
C ASN A 335 -1.33 5.52 13.96
N LYS A 336 -0.57 4.94 13.02
CA LYS A 336 0.87 4.72 13.20
C LYS A 336 1.62 6.02 13.38
N PHE A 337 1.27 7.04 12.60
CA PHE A 337 1.85 8.36 12.74
C PHE A 337 1.58 8.97 14.13
N LEU A 338 0.33 8.96 14.61
CA LEU A 338 -0.05 9.47 15.92
C LEU A 338 0.67 8.72 17.07
N THR A 339 0.82 7.40 16.95
CA THR A 339 1.60 6.60 17.90
C THR A 339 3.09 6.97 17.85
N LYS A 340 3.67 7.14 16.65
CA LYS A 340 5.08 7.49 16.45
C LYS A 340 5.45 8.82 17.12
N ILE A 341 4.56 9.81 17.09
CA ILE A 341 4.76 11.10 17.75
C ILE A 341 4.29 11.12 19.21
N SER A 342 3.84 9.98 19.76
CA SER A 342 3.28 9.86 21.12
C SER A 342 2.23 10.95 21.40
N TRP A 343 1.30 11.12 20.46
CA TRP A 343 0.37 12.26 20.45
C TRP A 343 -0.41 12.39 21.75
N GLU A 344 -0.98 11.30 22.26
CA GLU A 344 -1.83 11.33 23.46
C GLU A 344 -1.07 11.84 24.69
N GLN A 345 0.18 11.40 24.87
CA GLN A 345 1.03 11.82 25.97
C GLN A 345 1.43 13.30 25.83
N ASN A 346 1.84 13.70 24.63
CA ASN A 346 2.28 15.06 24.35
C ASN A 346 1.13 16.07 24.46
N ALA A 347 -0.06 15.74 23.93
CA ALA A 347 -1.25 16.56 24.05
C ALA A 347 -1.68 16.71 25.52
N ALA A 348 -1.64 15.64 26.31
CA ALA A 348 -1.95 15.70 27.74
C ALA A 348 -0.98 16.63 28.50
N MET A 349 0.33 16.55 28.20
CA MET A 349 1.33 17.45 28.78
C MET A 349 1.08 18.91 28.43
N MET A 350 0.77 19.22 27.17
CA MET A 350 0.45 20.58 26.73
C MET A 350 -0.79 21.14 27.43
N LEU A 351 -1.86 20.35 27.50
CA LEU A 351 -3.10 20.73 28.19
C LEU A 351 -2.87 20.96 29.70
N MET A 352 -2.06 20.12 30.35
CA MET A 352 -1.69 20.31 31.75
C MET A 352 -0.88 21.60 31.96
N ALA A 353 0.04 21.93 31.05
CA ALA A 353 0.83 23.15 31.11
C ALA A 353 -0.06 24.39 30.90
N GLU A 354 -0.97 24.36 29.93
CA GLU A 354 -1.91 25.45 29.65
C GLU A 354 -2.83 25.72 30.84
N ASN A 355 -3.44 24.69 31.42
CA ASN A 355 -4.29 24.83 32.60
C ASN A 355 -3.54 25.42 33.81
N ARG A 356 -2.26 25.05 34.00
CA ARG A 356 -1.43 25.64 35.06
C ARG A 356 -1.14 27.12 34.80
N ARG A 357 -0.82 27.48 33.56
CA ARG A 357 -0.58 28.88 33.15
C ARG A 357 -1.81 29.74 33.39
N THR A 358 -2.98 29.30 32.90
CA THR A 358 -4.25 30.01 33.08
C THR A 358 -4.59 30.21 34.55
N LYS A 359 -4.32 29.20 35.40
CA LYS A 359 -4.50 29.32 36.85
C LYS A 359 -3.57 30.36 37.47
N GLN A 360 -2.29 30.36 37.10
CA GLN A 360 -1.32 31.35 37.59
C GLN A 360 -1.68 32.77 37.17
N GLU A 361 -2.11 32.98 35.92
CA GLU A 361 -2.57 34.28 35.42
C GLU A 361 -3.81 34.78 36.16
N ALA A 362 -4.76 33.89 36.47
CA ALA A 362 -5.92 34.22 37.28
C ALA A 362 -5.53 34.58 38.73
N ASP A 363 -4.61 33.83 39.33
CA ASP A 363 -4.11 34.08 40.68
C ASP A 363 -3.35 35.42 40.76
N LEU A 364 -2.61 35.81 39.71
CA LEU A 364 -1.93 37.11 39.61
C LEU A 364 -2.93 38.27 39.51
N LYS A 365 -3.91 38.18 38.61
CA LYS A 365 -4.96 39.21 38.48
C LYS A 365 -5.74 39.42 39.78
N ASN A 366 -6.08 38.32 40.47
CA ASN A 366 -6.77 38.38 41.76
C ASN A 366 -5.92 39.03 42.89
N ARG A 367 -4.60 39.04 42.76
CA ARG A 367 -3.69 39.74 43.70
C ARG A 367 -3.57 41.23 43.36
N GLU A 368 -3.53 41.57 42.08
CA GLU A 368 -3.50 42.96 41.61
C GLU A 368 -4.82 43.71 41.91
N GLU A 369 -5.97 43.04 41.92
CA GLU A 369 -7.25 43.66 42.27
C GLU A 369 -7.48 43.84 43.79
N LYS A 370 -6.64 43.21 44.63
CA LYS A 370 -6.77 43.23 46.10
C LYS A 370 -5.69 44.04 46.81
N GLY A 371 -4.66 44.49 46.10
CA GLY A 371 -3.63 45.42 46.61
C GLY A 371 -3.88 46.81 46.08
#